data_AF-A0AAW6XS08-F1
#
_entry.id   AF-A0AAW6XS08-F1
#
_cell.length_a   1.000
_cell.length_b   1.000
_cell.length_c   1.000
_cell.angle_alpha   90.00
_cell.angle_beta   90.00
_cell.angle_gamma   90.00
#
_symmetry.space_group_name_H-M   'P 1'
#
loop_
_entity.id
_entity.type
_entity.pdbx_description
1 polymer ?
#
loop_
_entity_poly.entity_id
_entity_poly.type
_entity_poly.pdbx_seq_one_letter_code
_entity_poly.pdbx_strand_id
1 'polypeptide(L)'
;HYGRMCPIETPEGPNIGLIGSLASYARINPFGFVETPYRRVVDGKVTDELEYLTADDENGSYIAQASTPMDDEGNILGEEVVCRIAGGDPALVPVEDVDYIDVSARQMCSVATALIPFLEHDDANRALMGANMQRQAVPL
;
A
#
# COMPACT_ATOMS: atom_id res chain seq x y z
N HIS A 1 3.86 8.30 1.86
CA HIS A 1 2.53 8.28 1.19
C HIS A 1 1.96 6.87 1.03
N TYR A 2 2.78 5.85 0.79
CA TYR A 2 2.33 4.47 0.63
C TYR A 2 1.30 4.05 1.70
N GLY A 3 0.21 3.42 1.26
CA GLY A 3 -0.86 2.95 2.13
C GLY A 3 -1.69 4.04 2.83
N ARG A 4 -1.38 5.33 2.62
CA ARG A 4 -1.99 6.47 3.32
C ARG A 4 -2.70 7.43 2.37
N MET A 5 -1.99 7.90 1.35
CA MET A 5 -2.57 8.70 0.26
C MET A 5 -2.30 8.01 -1.07
N CYS A 6 -3.33 8.00 -1.92
CA CYS A 6 -3.23 7.39 -3.24
C CYS A 6 -2.30 8.21 -4.15
N PRO A 7 -1.33 7.59 -4.84
CA PRO A 7 -0.46 8.29 -5.76
C PRO A 7 -1.08 8.58 -7.13
N ILE A 8 -2.25 7.98 -7.44
CA ILE A 8 -2.91 8.09 -8.75
C ILE A 8 -4.03 9.15 -8.72
N GLU A 9 -4.90 9.11 -7.72
CA GLU A 9 -6.08 9.99 -7.69
C GLU A 9 -5.73 11.40 -7.18
N THR A 10 -5.49 12.29 -8.14
CA THR A 10 -5.29 13.74 -7.94
C THR A 10 -5.91 14.49 -9.14
N PRO A 11 -6.33 15.77 -8.99
CA PRO A 11 -6.74 16.58 -10.13
C PRO A 11 -5.62 16.74 -11.18
N GLU A 12 -6.00 16.80 -12.46
CA GLU A 12 -5.08 17.00 -13.60
C GLU A 12 -4.64 18.45 -13.80
N GLY A 13 -5.41 19.40 -13.26
CA GLY A 13 -5.23 20.83 -13.48
C GLY A 13 -4.23 21.50 -12.52
N PRO A 14 -4.40 22.80 -12.22
CA PRO A 14 -3.47 23.55 -11.37
C PRO A 14 -3.37 23.05 -9.92
N ASN A 15 -4.27 22.15 -9.52
CA ASN A 15 -4.32 21.56 -8.18
C ASN A 15 -3.66 20.17 -8.10
N ILE A 16 -2.91 19.76 -9.13
CA ILE A 16 -2.20 18.49 -9.12
C ILE A 16 -1.26 18.38 -7.90
N GLY A 17 -1.39 17.29 -7.15
CA GLY A 17 -0.64 17.05 -5.91
C GLY A 17 -1.10 17.85 -4.69
N LEU A 18 -1.93 18.89 -4.86
CA LEU A 18 -2.49 19.67 -3.74
C LEU A 18 -3.72 19.00 -3.13
N ILE A 19 -4.49 18.27 -3.95
CA ILE A 19 -5.66 17.53 -3.51
C ILE A 19 -5.43 16.06 -3.83
N GLY A 20 -5.44 15.21 -2.81
CA GLY A 20 -5.33 13.77 -2.94
C GLY A 20 -6.49 13.05 -2.26
N SER A 21 -6.60 11.76 -2.54
CA SER A 21 -7.54 10.85 -1.85
C SER A 21 -6.80 9.93 -0.89
N LEU A 22 -7.46 9.58 0.23
CA LEU A 22 -6.98 8.54 1.13
C LEU A 22 -6.88 7.19 0.39
N ALA A 23 -5.88 6.40 0.76
CA ALA A 23 -5.79 5.02 0.31
C ALA A 23 -6.88 4.16 0.97
N SER A 24 -7.25 3.05 0.33
CA SER A 24 -8.46 2.26 0.66
C SER A 24 -8.48 1.73 2.10
N TYR A 25 -7.31 1.42 2.67
CA TYR A 25 -7.18 0.87 4.02
C TYR A 25 -6.67 1.88 5.04
N ALA A 26 -6.42 3.12 4.61
CA ALA A 26 -5.91 4.17 5.49
C ALA A 26 -6.96 4.57 6.53
N ARG A 27 -6.52 4.87 7.75
CA ARG A 27 -7.36 5.46 8.81
C ARG A 27 -6.67 6.64 9.46
N ILE A 28 -7.43 7.51 10.11
CA ILE A 28 -6.91 8.64 10.87
C ILE A 28 -6.97 8.28 12.36
N ASN A 29 -5.85 8.42 13.07
CA ASN A 29 -5.79 8.18 14.50
C ASN A 29 -6.23 9.41 15.32
N PRO A 30 -6.42 9.30 16.65
CA PRO A 30 -6.88 10.42 17.47
C PRO A 30 -5.99 11.66 17.47
N PHE A 31 -4.71 11.52 17.07
CA PHE A 31 -3.76 12.62 16.96
C PHE A 31 -3.76 13.28 15.57
N GLY A 32 -4.55 12.75 14.63
CA GLY A 32 -4.68 13.28 13.27
C GLY A 32 -3.68 12.69 12.27
N PHE A 33 -2.89 11.69 12.64
CA PHE A 33 -1.98 11.01 11.73
C PHE A 33 -2.70 9.92 10.94
N VAL A 34 -2.26 9.73 9.68
CA VAL A 34 -2.77 8.65 8.84
C VAL A 34 -1.98 7.37 9.09
N GLU A 35 -2.69 6.34 9.51
CA GLU A 35 -2.16 5.00 9.73
C GLU A 35 -2.57 4.07 8.60
N THR A 36 -1.76 3.04 8.36
CA THR A 36 -2.06 1.98 7.40
C THR A 36 -1.85 0.61 8.07
N PRO A 37 -2.69 -0.39 7.79
CA PRO A 37 -2.57 -1.69 8.41
C PRO A 37 -1.49 -2.53 7.75
N TYR A 38 -0.80 -3.33 8.54
CA TYR A 38 0.11 -4.38 8.10
C TYR A 38 -0.16 -5.67 8.88
N ARG A 39 0.17 -6.82 8.30
CA ARG A 39 0.21 -8.09 9.03
C ARG A 39 1.59 -8.26 9.63
N ARG A 40 1.64 -8.64 10.90
CA ARG A 40 2.90 -8.91 11.59
C ARG A 40 3.52 -10.23 11.14
N VAL A 41 4.83 -10.24 10.96
CA VAL A 41 5.63 -11.42 10.67
C VAL A 41 6.45 -11.78 11.90
N VAL A 42 6.46 -13.06 12.27
CA VAL A 42 7.23 -13.58 13.40
C VAL A 42 7.97 -14.83 12.94
N ASP A 43 9.29 -14.83 13.03
CA ASP A 43 10.17 -15.94 12.64
C ASP A 43 9.87 -16.45 11.21
N GLY A 44 9.69 -15.52 10.26
CA GLY A 44 9.39 -15.84 8.85
C GLY A 44 7.95 -16.27 8.58
N LYS A 45 7.08 -16.30 9.60
CA LYS A 45 5.67 -16.65 9.50
C LYS A 45 4.77 -15.43 9.57
N VAL A 46 3.94 -15.25 8.56
CA VAL A 46 2.89 -14.22 8.53
C VAL A 46 1.77 -14.61 9.49
N THR A 47 1.42 -13.69 10.39
CA THR A 47 0.33 -13.88 11.35
C THR A 47 -0.94 -13.15 10.92
N ASP A 48 -2.07 -13.47 11.56
CA ASP A 48 -3.34 -12.74 11.41
C ASP A 48 -3.39 -11.47 12.28
N GLU A 49 -2.32 -11.16 13.02
CA GLU A 49 -2.23 -9.95 13.83
C GLU A 49 -2.07 -8.73 12.90
N LEU A 50 -3.08 -7.86 12.90
CA LEU A 50 -3.09 -6.62 12.15
C LEU A 50 -2.65 -5.46 13.04
N GLU A 51 -1.58 -4.80 12.65
CA GLU A 51 -1.06 -3.62 13.32
C GLU A 51 -1.16 -2.39 12.41
N TYR A 52 -1.62 -1.28 12.95
CA TYR A 52 -1.75 -0.03 12.21
C TYR A 52 -0.59 0.87 12.56
N LEU A 53 0.22 1.18 11.56
CA LEU A 53 1.45 1.95 11.75
C LEU A 53 1.29 3.36 11.18
N THR A 54 1.73 4.36 11.95
CA THR A 54 1.93 5.72 11.43
C THR A 54 3.14 5.76 10.51
N ALA A 55 3.39 6.91 9.85
CA ALA A 55 4.57 7.06 9.00
C ALA A 55 5.88 6.96 9.79
N ASP A 56 5.86 7.37 11.06
CA ASP A 56 7.04 7.33 11.92
C ASP A 56 7.28 5.91 12.45
N ASP A 57 6.22 5.17 12.79
CA ASP A 57 6.33 3.77 13.23
C ASP A 57 6.83 2.83 12.12
N GLU A 58 6.58 3.19 10.85
CA GLU A 58 7.12 2.46 9.69
C GLU A 58 8.65 2.62 9.56
N ASN A 59 9.25 3.62 10.23
CA ASN A 59 10.69 3.83 10.15
C ASN A 59 11.46 2.73 10.89
N GLY A 60 12.38 2.09 10.18
CA GLY A 60 13.25 1.05 10.74
C GLY A 60 12.66 -0.36 10.65
N SER A 61 11.44 -0.52 10.14
CA SER A 61 10.86 -1.84 9.85
C SER A 61 11.08 -2.28 8.41
N TYR A 62 11.23 -3.58 8.22
CA TYR A 62 11.29 -4.23 6.90
C TYR A 62 9.91 -4.75 6.51
N ILE A 63 9.33 -4.17 5.45
CA ILE A 63 7.96 -4.47 5.03
C ILE A 63 7.95 -5.20 3.68
N ALA A 64 7.55 -6.46 3.70
CA ALA A 64 7.39 -7.27 2.50
C ALA A 64 6.11 -6.92 1.72
N GLN A 65 6.10 -7.23 0.42
CA GLN A 65 4.96 -6.99 -0.45
C GLN A 65 3.84 -8.03 -0.24
N ALA A 66 2.59 -7.66 -0.51
CA ALA A 66 1.45 -8.57 -0.38
C ALA A 66 1.51 -9.77 -1.33
N SER A 67 2.24 -9.66 -2.45
CA SER A 67 2.43 -10.71 -3.46
C SER A 67 3.58 -11.66 -3.15
N THR A 68 4.27 -11.50 -2.02
CA THR A 68 5.34 -12.41 -1.60
C THR A 68 4.81 -13.85 -1.52
N PRO A 69 5.47 -14.82 -2.16
CA PRO A 69 5.08 -16.22 -2.10
C PRO A 69 5.09 -16.75 -0.66
N MET A 70 4.01 -17.43 -0.27
CA MET A 70 3.85 -18.04 1.05
C MET A 70 3.22 -19.42 0.91
N ASP A 71 3.46 -20.31 1.88
CA ASP A 71 2.76 -21.59 1.98
C ASP A 71 1.36 -21.45 2.61
N ASP A 72 0.62 -22.55 2.67
CA ASP A 72 -0.73 -22.60 3.24
C ASP A 72 -0.76 -22.33 4.75
N GLU A 73 0.39 -22.44 5.43
CA GLU A 73 0.53 -22.17 6.86
C GLU A 73 0.95 -20.71 7.14
N GLY A 74 1.26 -19.94 6.11
CA GLY A 74 1.67 -18.53 6.19
C GLY A 74 3.18 -18.31 6.30
N ASN A 75 4.01 -19.34 6.09
CA ASN A 75 5.47 -19.17 6.06
C ASN A 75 5.89 -18.57 4.71
N ILE A 76 6.78 -17.58 4.75
CA ILE A 76 7.32 -16.95 3.55
C ILE A 76 8.26 -17.95 2.85
N LEU A 77 8.09 -18.11 1.54
CA LEU A 77 8.92 -19.02 0.74
C LEU A 77 10.18 -18.30 0.24
N GLY A 78 11.34 -18.92 0.44
CA GLY A 78 12.64 -18.41 0.00
C GLY A 78 13.57 -18.05 1.16
N GLU A 79 14.78 -17.62 0.84
CA GLU A 79 15.78 -17.17 1.84
C GLU A 79 15.72 -15.64 2.03
N GLU A 80 15.44 -14.91 0.96
CA GLU A 80 15.35 -13.44 0.95
C GLU A 80 14.08 -12.98 0.23
N VAL A 81 13.52 -11.85 0.67
CA VAL A 81 12.34 -11.20 0.08
C VAL A 81 12.63 -9.73 -0.18
N VAL A 82 11.98 -9.17 -1.21
CA VAL A 82 12.03 -7.73 -1.47
C VAL A 82 11.19 -7.00 -0.42
N CYS A 83 11.87 -6.22 0.41
CA CYS A 83 11.25 -5.38 1.42
C CYS A 83 11.38 -3.90 1.08
N ARG A 84 10.33 -3.14 1.42
CA ARG A 84 10.41 -1.68 1.49
C ARG A 84 11.10 -1.30 2.80
N ILE A 85 12.05 -0.38 2.69
CA ILE A 85 12.77 0.23 3.82
C ILE A 85 12.39 1.70 3.86
N ALA A 86 12.03 2.20 5.03
CA ALA A 86 11.71 3.61 5.17
C ALA A 86 12.92 4.50 4.82
N GLY A 87 12.71 5.46 3.92
CA GLY A 87 13.74 6.41 3.49
C GLY A 87 14.85 5.84 2.59
N GLY A 88 14.77 4.57 2.20
CA GLY A 88 15.74 3.90 1.33
C GLY A 88 15.10 3.30 0.08
N ASP A 89 15.95 2.78 -0.80
CA ASP A 89 15.52 1.96 -1.92
C ASP A 89 15.08 0.57 -1.43
N PRO A 90 14.13 -0.09 -2.12
CA PRO A 90 13.79 -1.48 -1.83
C PRO A 90 15.03 -2.38 -1.88
N ALA A 91 15.15 -3.29 -0.92
CA ALA A 91 16.29 -4.21 -0.83
C ALA A 91 15.82 -5.65 -0.62
N LEU A 92 16.68 -6.60 -0.96
CA LEU A 92 16.53 -7.99 -0.54
C LEU A 92 16.92 -8.09 0.93
N VAL A 93 16.04 -8.69 1.72
CA VAL A 93 16.18 -8.84 3.16
C VAL A 93 15.93 -10.32 3.51
N PRO A 94 16.74 -10.93 4.39
CA PRO A 94 16.49 -12.28 4.89
C PRO A 94 15.09 -12.40 5.47
N VAL A 95 14.42 -13.54 5.25
CA VAL A 95 13.04 -13.77 5.73
C VAL A 95 12.92 -13.63 7.25
N GLU A 96 13.98 -13.93 7.99
CA GLU A 96 14.08 -13.79 9.45
C GLU A 96 14.04 -12.34 9.94
N ASP A 97 14.46 -11.38 9.11
CA ASP A 97 14.51 -9.95 9.44
C ASP A 97 13.23 -9.20 9.02
N VAL A 98 12.26 -9.89 8.41
CA VAL A 98 11.00 -9.26 7.96
C VAL A 98 10.07 -9.04 9.15
N ASP A 99 9.71 -7.78 9.40
CA ASP A 99 8.83 -7.41 10.50
C ASP A 99 7.34 -7.48 10.11
N TYR A 100 7.02 -7.04 8.89
CA TYR A 100 5.64 -6.87 8.44
C TYR A 100 5.46 -7.23 6.97
N ILE A 101 4.21 -7.47 6.57
CA ILE A 101 3.80 -7.63 5.18
C ILE A 101 2.54 -6.82 4.89
N ASP A 102 2.45 -6.24 3.69
CA ASP A 102 1.25 -5.54 3.22
C ASP A 102 0.00 -6.44 3.35
N VAL A 103 -1.15 -5.83 3.65
CA VAL A 103 -2.44 -6.57 3.76
C VAL A 103 -3.05 -6.89 2.40
N SER A 104 -2.74 -6.08 1.38
CA SER A 104 -3.31 -6.21 0.05
C SER A 104 -2.44 -5.51 -1.00
N ALA A 105 -2.36 -6.07 -2.21
CA ALA A 105 -1.70 -5.40 -3.33
C ALA A 105 -2.33 -4.03 -3.68
N ARG A 106 -3.61 -3.82 -3.32
CA ARG A 106 -4.34 -2.56 -3.54
C ARG A 106 -4.19 -1.57 -2.38
N GLN A 107 -3.34 -1.86 -1.39
CA GLN A 107 -3.20 -1.04 -0.18
C GLN A 107 -2.84 0.42 -0.47
N MET A 108 -2.08 0.68 -1.54
CA MET A 108 -1.68 2.03 -1.94
C MET A 108 -2.76 2.80 -2.74
N CYS A 109 -3.79 2.14 -3.23
CA CYS A 109 -4.79 2.73 -4.13
C CYS A 109 -5.97 3.33 -3.37
N SER A 110 -6.53 4.44 -3.88
CA SER A 110 -7.83 4.95 -3.42
C SER A 110 -8.96 4.05 -3.91
N VAL A 111 -10.17 4.30 -3.42
CA VAL A 111 -11.37 3.55 -3.84
C VAL A 111 -11.59 3.66 -5.35
N ALA A 112 -11.57 4.87 -5.93
CA ALA A 112 -11.80 5.05 -7.37
C ALA A 112 -10.71 4.39 -8.23
N THR A 113 -9.45 4.50 -7.79
CA THR A 113 -8.32 3.85 -8.47
C THR A 113 -8.42 2.32 -8.41
N ALA A 114 -8.84 1.77 -7.27
CA ALA A 114 -8.97 0.32 -7.08
C ALA A 114 -10.12 -0.33 -7.87
N LEU A 115 -11.04 0.47 -8.44
CA LEU A 115 -12.12 0.01 -9.31
C LEU A 115 -11.70 -0.13 -10.78
N ILE A 116 -10.51 0.34 -11.16
CA ILE A 116 -9.97 0.18 -12.51
C ILE A 116 -9.48 -1.28 -12.67
N PRO A 117 -10.06 -2.08 -13.57
CA PRO A 117 -9.55 -3.42 -13.84
C PRO A 117 -8.20 -3.32 -14.58
N PHE A 118 -7.29 -4.26 -14.32
CA PHE A 118 -5.98 -4.32 -14.99
C PHE A 118 -5.15 -3.04 -14.85
N LEU A 119 -5.29 -2.34 -13.72
CA LEU A 119 -4.59 -1.09 -13.42
C LEU A 119 -3.07 -1.21 -13.60
N GLU A 120 -2.50 -2.37 -13.28
CA GLU A 120 -1.08 -2.69 -13.44
C GLU A 120 -0.58 -2.67 -14.90
N HIS A 121 -1.50 -2.67 -15.88
CA HIS A 121 -1.22 -2.60 -17.30
C HIS A 121 -1.41 -1.19 -17.89
N ASP A 122 -1.93 -0.26 -17.10
CA ASP A 122 -2.13 1.14 -17.50
C ASP A 122 -1.00 2.03 -16.97
N ASP A 123 -0.62 3.05 -17.72
CA ASP A 123 0.31 4.06 -17.23
C ASP A 123 -0.38 5.00 -16.22
N ALA A 124 0.41 5.59 -15.33
CA ALA A 124 -0.10 6.40 -14.23
C ALA A 124 -0.93 7.62 -14.69
N ASN A 125 -0.62 8.22 -15.85
CA ASN A 125 -1.37 9.38 -16.33
C ASN A 125 -2.77 8.98 -16.80
N ARG A 126 -2.89 7.85 -17.51
CA ARG A 126 -4.20 7.34 -17.96
C ARG A 126 -5.01 6.77 -16.82
N ALA A 127 -4.36 6.09 -15.87
CA ALA A 127 -5.01 5.64 -14.64
C ALA A 127 -5.60 6.82 -13.85
N LEU A 128 -4.83 7.92 -13.73
CA LEU A 128 -5.28 9.15 -13.08
C LEU A 128 -6.51 9.76 -13.77
N MET A 129 -6.47 9.87 -15.11
CA MET A 129 -7.63 10.32 -15.90
C MET A 129 -8.83 9.40 -15.69
N GLY A 130 -8.63 8.08 -15.73
CA GLY A 130 -9.69 7.08 -15.52
C GLY A 130 -10.34 7.19 -14.14
N ALA A 131 -9.53 7.33 -13.08
CA ALA A 131 -10.02 7.53 -11.71
C ALA A 131 -10.83 8.84 -11.58
N ASN A 132 -10.38 9.92 -12.23
CA ASN A 132 -11.08 11.20 -12.24
C ASN A 132 -12.40 11.16 -13.02
N MET A 133 -12.41 10.52 -14.19
CA MET A 133 -13.60 10.42 -15.04
C MET A 133 -14.69 9.55 -14.42
N GLN A 134 -14.33 8.51 -13.63
CA GLN A 134 -15.31 7.69 -12.90
C GLN A 134 -16.23 8.53 -11.99
N ARG A 135 -15.70 9.60 -11.37
CA ARG A 135 -16.48 10.50 -10.50
C ARG A 135 -17.41 11.46 -11.27
N GLN A 136 -17.26 11.54 -12.59
CA GLN A 136 -18.05 12.41 -13.48
C GLN A 136 -19.18 11.65 -14.17
N ALA A 137 -19.33 10.35 -13.92
CA ALA A 137 -20.42 9.56 -14.46
C ALA A 137 -21.79 10.09 -14.01
N VAL A 138 -22.76 10.06 -14.92
CA VAL A 138 -24.14 10.50 -14.67
C VAL A 138 -25.03 9.26 -14.46
N PRO A 139 -25.93 9.25 -13.46
CA PRO A 139 -26.93 8.19 -13.33
C PRO A 139 -27.80 8.08 -14.58
N LEU A 140 -28.00 6.86 -15.10
CA LEU A 140 -28.82 6.56 -16.28
C LEU A 140 -30.32 6.55 -15.97
#